data_AF-A0AA51DGS5-F1
#
_entry.id   AF-A0AA51DGS5-F1
#
_cell.length_a   1.000
_cell.length_b   1.000
_cell.length_c   1.000
_cell.angle_alpha   90.00
_cell.angle_beta   90.00
_cell.angle_gamma   90.00
#
_symmetry.space_group_name_H-M   'P 1'
#
loop_
_entity.id
_entity.type
_entity.pdbx_description
1 polymer ?
#
loop_
_entity_poly.entity_id
_entity_poly.type
_entity_poly.pdbx_seq_one_letter_code
_entity_poly.pdbx_strand_id
1 'polypeptide(L)'
;MRLWTIQNEVVYQKFKDVGILRADNSFICDDMICHYNWMVEQMKKRIGFPIIEKIKYPIWAWYQWQGIEHKRPDLRFSGHLNKGTKGMLLELEVEPANVLLSDFDDFNSVLNYGYITDSEVEYDNFYNELESYGYCHYDLQSSNKGTDILNQFKLRLYESWEKIFDLERKMDEGWSGKKEEQSIQATMWEVRWKQVVSIKHFIAK
;
A
#
# COMPACT_ATOMS: atom_id res chain seq x y z
N MET A 1 15.71 -8.76 -4.71
CA MET A 1 14.77 -9.13 -3.65
C MET A 1 13.58 -9.88 -4.24
N ARG A 2 13.02 -10.83 -3.49
CA ARG A 2 11.85 -11.61 -3.91
C ARG A 2 10.54 -10.90 -3.53
N LEU A 3 9.63 -10.80 -4.48
CA LEU A 3 8.29 -10.25 -4.30
C LEU A 3 7.23 -11.14 -4.97
N TRP A 4 5.97 -10.92 -4.61
CA TRP A 4 4.85 -11.63 -5.22
C TRP A 4 3.72 -10.68 -5.65
N THR A 5 3.29 -10.74 -6.90
CA THR A 5 2.08 -10.03 -7.36
C THR A 5 1.05 -11.02 -7.88
N ILE A 6 -0.23 -10.71 -7.73
CA ILE A 6 -1.34 -11.54 -8.18
C ILE A 6 -2.06 -10.81 -9.29
N GLN A 7 -2.24 -11.47 -10.44
CA GLN A 7 -2.91 -10.91 -11.61
C GLN A 7 -4.02 -11.85 -12.09
N ASN A 8 -5.06 -11.31 -12.72
CA ASN A 8 -6.09 -12.12 -13.38
C ASN A 8 -5.62 -12.60 -14.77
N GLU A 9 -6.28 -13.63 -15.32
CA GLU A 9 -5.90 -14.30 -16.59
C GLU A 9 -5.71 -13.29 -17.73
N VAL A 10 -6.59 -12.30 -17.85
CA VAL A 10 -6.56 -11.29 -18.91
C VAL A 10 -5.30 -10.42 -18.82
N VAL A 11 -4.97 -9.92 -17.62
CA VAL A 11 -3.79 -9.07 -17.41
C VAL A 11 -2.51 -9.87 -17.63
N TYR A 12 -2.47 -11.12 -17.18
CA TYR A 12 -1.32 -11.99 -17.37
C TYR A 12 -1.03 -12.30 -18.84
N GLN A 13 -2.04 -12.63 -19.65
CA GLN A 13 -1.81 -12.91 -21.07
C GLN A 13 -1.23 -11.68 -21.78
N LYS A 14 -1.76 -10.49 -21.51
CA LYS A 14 -1.19 -9.23 -22.00
C LYS A 14 0.25 -9.04 -21.54
N PHE A 15 0.54 -9.30 -20.27
CA PHE A 15 1.90 -9.20 -19.74
C PHE A 15 2.87 -10.18 -20.42
N LYS A 16 2.43 -11.41 -20.67
CA LYS A 16 3.23 -12.43 -21.35
C LYS A 16 3.58 -12.02 -22.78
N ASP A 17 2.64 -11.43 -23.51
CA ASP A 17 2.84 -11.01 -24.89
C ASP A 17 3.70 -9.73 -25.00
N VAL A 18 3.44 -8.74 -24.13
CA VAL A 18 4.10 -7.43 -24.17
C VAL A 18 5.46 -7.44 -23.46
N GLY A 19 5.62 -8.33 -22.48
CA GLY A 19 6.81 -8.43 -21.64
C GLY A 19 6.94 -7.35 -20.55
N ILE A 20 5.93 -6.47 -20.41
CA ILE A 20 5.88 -5.41 -19.40
C ILE A 20 4.47 -5.31 -18.80
N LEU A 21 4.38 -5.34 -17.47
CA LEU A 21 3.17 -5.13 -16.69
C LEU A 21 3.23 -3.75 -16.05
N ARG A 22 2.16 -2.96 -16.22
CA ARG A 22 1.95 -1.63 -15.65
C ARG A 22 0.51 -1.53 -15.17
N ALA A 23 0.28 -0.65 -14.19
CA ALA A 23 -1.08 -0.36 -13.74
C ALA A 23 -1.90 0.20 -14.91
N ASP A 24 -3.14 -0.25 -15.00
CA ASP A 24 -4.13 0.30 -15.92
C ASP A 24 -5.05 1.24 -15.13
N ASN A 25 -4.95 2.53 -15.44
CA ASN A 25 -5.59 3.60 -14.69
C ASN A 25 -7.12 3.47 -14.69
N SER A 26 -7.71 2.73 -15.63
CA SER A 26 -9.17 2.53 -15.67
C SER A 26 -9.71 1.66 -14.54
N PHE A 27 -8.85 0.97 -13.79
CA PHE A 27 -9.25 0.12 -12.66
C PHE A 27 -9.07 0.79 -11.29
N ILE A 28 -8.68 2.06 -11.26
CA ILE A 28 -8.49 2.78 -10.01
C ILE A 28 -9.85 3.29 -9.54
N CYS A 29 -10.18 2.98 -8.29
CA CYS A 29 -11.37 3.49 -7.64
C CYS A 29 -11.23 5.00 -7.39
N ASP A 30 -12.22 5.79 -7.79
CA ASP A 30 -12.19 7.25 -7.66
C ASP A 30 -11.96 7.70 -6.21
N ASP A 31 -12.57 7.00 -5.24
CA ASP A 31 -12.41 7.27 -3.80
C ASP A 31 -10.96 7.05 -3.31
N MET A 32 -10.18 6.24 -4.04
CA MET A 32 -8.80 5.89 -3.67
C MET A 32 -7.76 6.79 -4.34
N ILE A 33 -8.17 7.63 -5.31
CA ILE A 33 -7.24 8.44 -6.13
C ILE A 33 -6.36 9.35 -5.26
N CYS A 34 -6.93 10.00 -4.24
CA CYS A 34 -6.17 10.92 -3.39
C CYS A 34 -4.99 10.19 -2.69
N HIS A 35 -5.28 9.06 -2.08
CA HIS A 35 -4.32 8.22 -1.35
C HIS A 35 -3.26 7.62 -2.30
N TYR A 36 -3.68 7.20 -3.49
CA TYR A 36 -2.77 6.65 -4.49
C TYR A 36 -1.86 7.74 -5.07
N ASN A 37 -2.37 8.95 -5.27
CA ASN A 37 -1.56 10.09 -5.65
C ASN A 37 -0.52 10.43 -4.57
N TRP A 38 -0.91 10.38 -3.28
CA TRP A 38 0.04 10.55 -2.18
C TRP A 38 1.14 9.48 -2.23
N MET A 39 0.79 8.20 -2.38
CA MET A 39 1.77 7.10 -2.53
C MET A 39 2.69 7.31 -3.74
N VAL A 40 2.15 7.78 -4.87
CA VAL A 40 2.93 8.11 -6.09
C VAL A 40 3.96 9.21 -5.82
N GLU A 41 3.60 10.25 -5.06
CA GLU A 41 4.58 11.28 -4.65
C GLU A 41 5.66 10.69 -3.73
N GLN A 42 5.31 9.74 -2.86
CA GLN A 42 6.30 9.04 -2.03
C GLN A 42 7.24 8.17 -2.86
N MET A 43 6.73 7.47 -3.88
CA MET A 43 7.56 6.74 -4.83
C MET A 43 8.52 7.66 -5.57
N LYS A 44 8.03 8.80 -6.09
CA LYS A 44 8.91 9.78 -6.78
C LYS A 44 10.03 10.27 -5.89
N LYS A 45 9.73 10.58 -4.62
CA LYS A 45 10.73 11.03 -3.64
C LYS A 45 11.77 9.96 -3.30
N ARG A 46 11.35 8.69 -3.16
CA ARG A 46 12.18 7.63 -2.56
C ARG A 46 12.84 6.70 -3.57
N ILE A 47 12.18 6.42 -4.69
CA ILE A 47 12.68 5.51 -5.75
C ILE A 47 12.75 6.19 -7.13
N GLY A 48 12.50 7.50 -7.20
CA GLY A 48 12.59 8.28 -8.42
C GLY A 48 11.37 8.17 -9.33
N PHE A 49 11.44 8.89 -10.45
CA PHE A 49 10.36 8.96 -11.44
C PHE A 49 10.25 7.68 -12.26
N PRO A 50 9.04 7.34 -12.75
CA PRO A 50 8.90 6.27 -13.73
C PRO A 50 9.68 6.60 -15.01
N ILE A 51 10.17 5.56 -15.69
CA ILE A 51 10.94 5.70 -16.94
C ILE A 51 10.12 6.38 -18.05
N ILE A 52 8.79 6.28 -17.97
CA ILE A 52 7.86 6.86 -18.95
C ILE A 52 6.78 7.64 -18.21
N GLU A 53 6.57 8.90 -18.60
CA GLU A 53 5.60 9.82 -17.96
C GLU A 53 4.15 9.31 -17.94
N LYS A 54 3.77 8.46 -18.91
CA LYS A 54 2.42 7.89 -18.96
C LYS A 54 2.10 6.92 -17.82
N ILE A 55 3.12 6.42 -17.11
CA ILE A 55 2.95 5.56 -15.95
C ILE A 55 2.54 6.45 -14.78
N LYS A 56 1.27 6.35 -14.37
CA LYS A 56 0.73 7.20 -13.30
C LYS A 56 0.71 6.53 -11.94
N TYR A 57 0.55 5.20 -11.89
CA TYR A 57 0.30 4.47 -10.65
C TYR A 57 1.14 3.19 -10.56
N PRO A 58 1.41 2.71 -9.33
CA PRO A 58 2.23 1.54 -9.10
C PRO A 58 1.55 0.22 -9.45
N ILE A 59 2.37 -0.78 -9.72
CA ILE A 59 2.03 -2.17 -9.46
C ILE A 59 2.30 -2.47 -8.00
N TRP A 60 1.30 -3.08 -7.34
CA TRP A 60 1.40 -3.58 -5.98
C TRP A 60 1.89 -5.03 -5.96
N ALA A 61 2.72 -5.34 -4.98
CA ALA A 61 3.23 -6.67 -4.71
C ALA A 61 3.39 -6.88 -3.19
N TRP A 62 3.54 -8.13 -2.79
CA TRP A 62 3.87 -8.53 -1.44
C TRP A 62 5.38 -8.73 -1.32
N TYR A 63 6.00 -8.12 -0.32
CA TYR A 63 7.31 -8.51 0.19
C TYR A 63 7.16 -9.52 1.33
N GLN A 64 6.17 -9.31 2.17
CA GLN A 64 5.81 -10.16 3.29
C GLN A 64 4.29 -10.15 3.45
N TRP A 65 3.60 -11.25 3.16
CA TRP A 65 2.13 -11.25 3.19
C TRP A 65 1.54 -11.35 4.59
N GLN A 66 2.02 -12.28 5.43
CA GLN A 66 1.51 -12.47 6.78
C GLN A 66 2.65 -12.85 7.72
N GLY A 67 3.51 -11.88 8.02
CA GLY A 67 4.68 -12.11 8.84
C GLY A 67 5.83 -12.83 8.15
N ILE A 68 6.97 -12.88 8.84
CA ILE A 68 8.26 -13.32 8.30
C ILE A 68 8.26 -14.79 7.87
N GLU A 69 7.44 -15.61 8.51
CA GLU A 69 7.27 -17.04 8.20
C GLU A 69 6.36 -17.29 6.98
N HIS A 70 5.52 -16.31 6.60
CA HIS A 70 4.56 -16.42 5.50
C HIS A 70 4.67 -15.25 4.51
N LYS A 71 5.87 -15.07 3.96
CA LYS A 71 6.13 -14.00 2.98
C LYS A 71 5.31 -14.13 1.70
N ARG A 72 5.15 -15.36 1.20
CA ARG A 72 4.39 -15.66 -0.01
C ARG A 72 2.88 -15.70 0.30
N PRO A 73 2.03 -15.01 -0.48
CA PRO A 73 0.58 -15.04 -0.30
C PRO A 73 -0.03 -16.45 -0.39
N ASP A 74 -0.94 -16.77 0.53
CA ASP A 74 -1.77 -17.98 0.47
C ASP A 74 -2.96 -17.77 -0.48
N LEU A 75 -2.93 -18.48 -1.60
CA LEU A 75 -3.93 -18.39 -2.66
C LEU A 75 -5.31 -18.93 -2.28
N ARG A 76 -5.46 -19.48 -1.07
CA ARG A 76 -6.76 -19.86 -0.49
C ARG A 76 -7.50 -18.66 0.13
N PHE A 77 -6.82 -17.54 0.36
CA PHE A 77 -7.41 -16.33 0.90
C PHE A 77 -8.34 -15.65 -0.12
N SER A 78 -9.56 -15.31 0.29
CA SER A 78 -10.61 -14.81 -0.60
C SER A 78 -10.43 -13.34 -1.02
N GLY A 79 -9.51 -12.60 -0.39
CA GLY A 79 -9.30 -11.17 -0.66
C GLY A 79 -8.42 -10.85 -1.88
N HIS A 80 -7.80 -11.85 -2.53
CA HIS A 80 -6.87 -11.57 -3.63
C HIS A 80 -7.56 -11.28 -4.97
N LEU A 81 -8.62 -12.01 -5.29
CA LEU A 81 -9.41 -11.91 -6.52
C LEU A 81 -10.83 -12.39 -6.23
N ASN A 82 -11.80 -11.93 -7.02
CA ASN A 82 -13.18 -12.42 -6.93
C ASN A 82 -13.26 -13.94 -7.07
N LYS A 83 -14.07 -14.59 -6.23
CA LYS A 83 -14.30 -16.04 -6.26
C LYS A 83 -14.57 -16.57 -7.67
N GLY A 84 -13.92 -17.67 -8.03
CA GLY A 84 -14.03 -18.30 -9.35
C GLY A 84 -13.13 -17.68 -10.43
N THR A 85 -12.48 -16.54 -10.16
CA THR A 85 -11.55 -15.91 -11.09
C THR A 85 -10.27 -16.74 -11.20
N LYS A 86 -9.82 -16.99 -12.42
CA LYS A 86 -8.49 -17.55 -12.68
C LYS A 86 -7.42 -16.49 -12.42
N GLY A 87 -6.50 -16.81 -11.54
CA GLY A 87 -5.39 -15.95 -11.15
C GLY A 87 -4.03 -16.59 -11.38
N MET A 88 -3.02 -15.73 -11.50
CA MET A 88 -1.62 -16.11 -11.51
C MET A 88 -0.92 -15.37 -10.38
N LEU A 89 -0.28 -16.13 -9.50
CA LEU A 89 0.71 -15.61 -8.59
C LEU A 89 2.06 -15.59 -9.32
N LEU A 90 2.58 -14.40 -9.55
CA LEU A 90 3.89 -14.18 -10.13
C LEU A 90 4.88 -13.99 -8.99
N GLU A 91 5.92 -14.81 -8.98
CA GLU A 91 7.09 -14.59 -8.14
C GLU A 91 8.13 -13.80 -8.93
N LEU A 92 8.64 -12.74 -8.33
CA LEU A 92 9.52 -11.78 -8.98
C LEU A 92 10.87 -11.71 -8.26
N GLU A 93 11.95 -11.54 -9.02
CA GLU A 93 13.25 -11.09 -8.53
C GLU A 93 13.48 -9.66 -9.05
N VAL A 94 13.55 -8.70 -8.12
CA VAL A 94 13.64 -7.27 -8.45
C VAL A 94 14.77 -6.57 -7.72
N GLU A 95 15.36 -5.56 -8.34
CA GLU A 95 16.37 -4.72 -7.68
C GLU A 95 15.73 -3.88 -6.56
N PRO A 96 16.27 -3.91 -5.32
CA PRO A 96 15.73 -3.14 -4.19
C PRO A 96 15.54 -1.64 -4.48
N ALA A 97 16.43 -1.04 -5.26
CA ALA A 97 16.38 0.38 -5.60
C ALA A 97 15.13 0.79 -6.43
N ASN A 98 14.43 -0.18 -7.02
CA ASN A 98 13.22 0.07 -7.82
C ASN A 98 11.92 -0.19 -7.04
N VAL A 99 12.01 -0.41 -5.72
CA VAL A 99 10.89 -0.84 -4.88
C VAL A 99 10.74 0.09 -3.69
N LEU A 100 9.52 0.57 -3.46
CA LEU A 100 9.15 1.23 -2.21
C LEU A 100 8.35 0.24 -1.36
N LEU A 101 8.93 -0.19 -0.24
CA LEU A 101 8.26 -1.01 0.75
C LEU A 101 7.49 -0.13 1.72
N SER A 102 6.35 -0.62 2.20
CA SER A 102 5.55 0.03 3.24
C SER A 102 4.80 -1.01 4.06
N ASP A 103 4.51 -0.68 5.31
CA ASP A 103 3.61 -1.44 6.16
C ASP A 103 2.21 -1.47 5.52
N PHE A 104 1.68 -2.68 5.31
CA PHE A 104 0.38 -2.88 4.66
C PHE A 104 -0.78 -2.52 5.58
N ASP A 105 -0.66 -2.81 6.87
CA ASP A 105 -1.73 -2.61 7.83
C ASP A 105 -1.89 -1.11 8.12
N ASP A 106 -0.78 -0.39 8.33
CA ASP A 106 -0.77 1.06 8.48
C ASP A 106 -1.22 1.81 7.22
N PHE A 107 -1.00 1.25 6.02
CA PHE A 107 -1.51 1.86 4.80
C PHE A 107 -3.05 1.94 4.78
N ASN A 108 -3.76 1.07 5.51
CA ASN A 108 -5.20 1.23 5.70
C ASN A 108 -5.54 2.54 6.44
N SER A 109 -4.71 3.00 7.36
CA SER A 109 -4.88 4.32 7.99
C SER A 109 -4.75 5.44 6.96
N VAL A 110 -3.79 5.35 6.04
CA VAL A 110 -3.69 6.31 4.92
C VAL A 110 -4.98 6.32 4.11
N LEU A 111 -5.49 5.16 3.69
CA LEU A 111 -6.72 5.04 2.90
C LEU A 111 -7.98 5.60 3.58
N ASN A 112 -7.97 5.69 4.91
CA ASN A 112 -9.11 6.13 5.71
C ASN A 112 -8.88 7.49 6.39
N TYR A 113 -7.87 8.26 6.02
CA TYR A 113 -7.51 9.50 6.72
C TYR A 113 -7.24 9.33 8.24
N GLY A 114 -6.71 8.18 8.64
CA GLY A 114 -6.36 7.84 10.01
C GLY A 114 -4.98 8.37 10.41
N TYR A 115 -4.86 8.83 11.65
CA TYR A 115 -3.59 9.22 12.28
C TYR A 115 -2.78 8.00 12.70
N ILE A 116 -1.50 7.96 12.31
CA ILE A 116 -0.61 6.81 12.56
C ILE A 116 0.27 7.08 13.78
N THR A 117 0.13 6.25 14.80
CA THR A 117 0.85 6.38 16.08
C THR A 117 1.64 5.11 16.42
N ASP A 118 2.44 5.19 17.47
CA ASP A 118 3.22 4.07 17.97
C ASP A 118 2.58 3.42 19.21
N SER A 119 1.49 4.01 19.73
CA SER A 119 0.71 3.51 20.86
C SER A 119 -0.74 3.99 20.82
N GLU A 120 -1.62 3.26 21.53
CA GLU A 120 -3.02 3.63 21.75
C GLU A 120 -3.16 4.99 22.46
N VAL A 121 -2.29 5.27 23.44
CA VAL A 121 -2.31 6.53 24.21
C VAL A 121 -2.08 7.75 23.30
N GLU A 122 -1.13 7.67 22.37
CA GLU A 122 -0.89 8.75 21.40
C GLU A 122 -2.07 8.92 20.43
N TYR A 123 -2.70 7.81 20.04
CA TYR A 123 -3.88 7.81 19.19
C TYR A 123 -5.03 8.55 19.86
N ASP A 124 -5.36 8.14 21.10
CA ASP A 124 -6.42 8.76 21.89
C ASP A 124 -6.15 10.23 22.14
N ASN A 125 -4.90 10.60 22.47
CA ASN A 125 -4.54 11.99 22.68
C ASN A 125 -4.80 12.86 21.43
N PHE A 126 -4.48 12.37 20.24
CA PHE A 126 -4.71 13.10 19.00
C PHE A 126 -6.21 13.36 18.77
N TYR A 127 -7.05 12.33 18.91
CA TYR A 127 -8.49 12.47 18.65
C TYR A 127 -9.23 13.21 19.76
N ASN A 128 -8.86 13.03 21.04
CA ASN A 128 -9.39 13.82 22.15
C ASN A 128 -9.06 15.31 21.97
N GLU A 129 -7.84 15.63 21.52
CA GLU A 129 -7.45 17.01 21.22
C GLU A 129 -8.29 17.57 20.06
N LEU A 130 -8.46 16.82 18.96
CA LEU A 130 -9.30 17.20 17.83
C LEU A 130 -10.74 17.50 18.25
N GLU A 131 -11.33 16.63 19.07
CA GLU A 131 -12.69 16.76 19.60
C GLU A 131 -12.83 17.97 20.54
N SER A 132 -11.80 18.30 21.31
CA SER A 132 -11.80 19.49 22.17
C SER A 132 -11.96 20.80 21.39
N TYR A 133 -11.57 20.82 20.10
CA TYR A 133 -11.78 21.94 19.17
C TYR A 133 -13.10 21.84 18.37
N GLY A 134 -13.94 20.83 18.66
CA GLY A 134 -15.24 20.64 18.03
C GLY A 134 -15.18 19.96 16.66
N TYR A 135 -14.08 19.27 16.34
CA TYR A 135 -13.92 18.51 15.09
C TYR A 135 -13.98 17.01 15.36
N CYS A 136 -14.28 16.24 14.32
CA CYS A 136 -14.19 14.78 14.34
C CYS A 136 -13.33 14.28 13.18
N HIS A 137 -13.06 12.97 13.17
CA HIS A 137 -12.29 12.31 12.11
C HIS A 137 -12.75 12.69 10.69
N TYR A 138 -14.06 12.75 10.43
CA TYR A 138 -14.60 13.10 9.11
C TYR A 138 -14.24 14.52 8.66
N ASP A 139 -13.99 15.44 9.59
CA ASP A 139 -13.56 16.81 9.25
C ASP A 139 -12.14 16.84 8.68
N LEU A 140 -11.30 15.86 9.01
CA LEU A 140 -9.95 15.70 8.43
C LEU A 140 -9.99 15.36 6.94
N GLN A 141 -11.09 14.73 6.48
CA GLN A 141 -11.30 14.39 5.07
C GLN A 141 -11.85 15.57 4.25
N SER A 142 -12.49 16.53 4.92
CA SER A 142 -13.21 17.62 4.25
C SER A 142 -12.27 18.66 3.65
N SER A 143 -12.40 18.93 2.35
CA SER A 143 -11.72 20.04 1.66
C SER A 143 -12.33 21.42 1.98
N ASN A 144 -13.56 21.47 2.50
CA ASN A 144 -14.37 22.69 2.61
C ASN A 144 -14.43 23.30 4.03
N LYS A 145 -13.84 22.62 5.03
CA LYS A 145 -13.68 23.14 6.39
C LYS A 145 -12.19 23.34 6.62
N GLY A 146 -11.72 24.58 6.48
CA GLY A 146 -10.31 24.93 6.62
C GLY A 146 -10.13 26.09 7.58
N THR A 147 -10.26 25.82 8.88
CA THR A 147 -9.73 26.72 9.90
C THR A 147 -8.24 26.44 10.08
N ASP A 148 -7.47 27.41 10.58
CA ASP A 148 -6.04 27.22 10.85
C ASP A 148 -5.78 26.01 11.78
N ILE A 149 -6.66 25.79 12.76
CA ILE A 149 -6.58 24.66 13.69
C ILE A 149 -6.75 23.33 12.94
N LEU A 150 -7.82 23.17 12.15
CA LEU A 150 -8.05 21.91 11.43
C LEU A 150 -6.94 21.62 10.41
N ASN A 151 -6.36 22.66 9.81
CA ASN A 151 -5.21 22.52 8.93
C ASN A 151 -3.95 22.03 9.67
N GLN A 152 -3.73 22.43 10.93
CA GLN A 152 -2.65 21.90 11.75
C GLN A 152 -2.83 20.41 12.06
N PHE A 153 -4.05 19.96 12.36
CA PHE A 153 -4.34 18.53 12.53
C PHE A 153 -4.14 17.73 11.24
N LYS A 154 -4.54 18.28 10.08
CA LYS A 154 -4.28 17.65 8.78
C LYS A 154 -2.80 17.56 8.46
N LEU A 155 -2.00 18.58 8.84
CA LEU A 155 -0.55 18.53 8.67
C LEU A 155 0.06 17.39 9.50
N ARG A 156 -0.27 17.33 10.80
CA ARG A 156 0.15 16.23 11.69
C ARG A 156 -0.28 14.86 11.13
N LEU A 157 -1.50 14.78 10.60
CA LEU A 157 -2.01 13.58 9.93
C LEU A 157 -1.11 13.15 8.77
N TYR A 158 -0.85 14.02 7.81
CA TYR A 158 -0.03 13.68 6.65
C TYR A 158 1.44 13.40 7.02
N GLU A 159 1.97 14.07 8.04
CA GLU A 159 3.31 13.77 8.59
C GLU A 159 3.34 12.38 9.22
N SER A 160 2.28 11.99 9.94
CA SER A 160 2.19 10.66 10.55
C SER A 160 2.19 9.54 9.51
N TRP A 161 1.69 9.78 8.30
CA TRP A 161 1.66 8.77 7.23
C TRP A 161 3.04 8.36 6.75
N GLU A 162 4.08 9.20 6.90
CA GLU A 162 5.46 8.82 6.55
C GLU A 162 5.96 7.63 7.39
N LYS A 163 5.34 7.37 8.54
CA LYS A 163 5.69 6.25 9.42
C LYS A 163 5.50 4.88 8.77
N ILE A 164 4.64 4.74 7.75
CA ILE A 164 4.43 3.45 7.05
C ILE A 164 5.70 2.95 6.36
N PHE A 165 6.67 3.83 6.10
CA PHE A 165 7.93 3.48 5.43
C PHE A 165 9.03 3.11 6.42
N ASP A 166 8.85 3.36 7.72
CA ASP A 166 9.78 2.95 8.76
C ASP A 166 9.42 1.54 9.23
N LEU A 167 9.84 0.53 8.48
CA LEU A 167 9.59 -0.88 8.80
C LEU A 167 10.36 -1.35 10.06
N GLU A 168 11.28 -0.54 10.56
CA GLU A 168 12.03 -0.81 11.78
C GLU A 168 11.46 -0.06 13.00
N ARG A 169 10.37 0.70 12.80
CA ARG A 169 9.67 1.47 13.82
C ARG A 169 9.29 0.59 15.00
N LYS A 170 9.57 1.09 16.21
CA LYS A 170 9.19 0.42 17.45
C LYS A 170 7.81 0.89 17.85
N MET A 171 6.86 -0.04 17.83
CA MET A 171 5.48 0.18 18.21
C MET A 171 5.15 -0.66 19.43
N ASP A 172 4.15 -0.25 20.19
CA ASP A 172 3.57 -1.08 21.24
C ASP A 172 2.93 -2.33 20.61
N GLU A 173 3.41 -3.53 20.96
CA GLU A 173 2.87 -4.79 20.44
C GLU A 173 1.39 -5.00 20.79
N GLY A 174 0.91 -4.42 21.89
CA GLY A 174 -0.51 -4.45 22.25
C GLY A 174 -1.39 -3.63 21.29
N TRP A 175 -0.80 -2.66 20.61
CA TRP A 175 -1.45 -1.76 19.67
C TRP A 175 -1.32 -2.25 18.22
N SER A 176 -0.09 -2.58 17.79
CA SER A 176 0.21 -2.91 16.39
C SER A 176 0.36 -4.41 16.11
N GLY A 177 0.28 -5.24 17.14
CA GLY A 177 0.73 -6.63 17.05
C GLY A 177 2.25 -6.75 16.99
N LYS A 178 2.72 -7.98 16.85
CA LYS A 178 4.15 -8.30 16.81
C LYS A 178 4.76 -7.93 15.48
N LYS A 179 5.99 -7.41 15.52
CA LYS A 179 6.74 -7.03 14.33
C LYS A 179 6.96 -8.20 13.37
N GLU A 180 7.20 -9.39 13.90
CA GLU A 180 7.43 -10.60 13.09
C GLU A 180 6.18 -11.04 12.32
N GLU A 181 4.99 -10.56 12.73
CA GLU A 181 3.70 -10.86 12.13
C GLU A 181 3.26 -9.80 11.10
N GLN A 182 4.01 -8.69 10.98
CA GLN A 182 3.68 -7.58 10.08
C GLN A 182 3.54 -8.02 8.62
N SER A 183 2.61 -7.36 7.93
CA SER A 183 2.43 -7.48 6.50
C SER A 183 3.15 -6.32 5.80
N ILE A 184 4.08 -6.62 4.89
CA ILE A 184 4.84 -5.62 4.14
C ILE A 184 4.49 -5.74 2.66
N GLN A 185 3.92 -4.66 2.14
CA GLN A 185 3.64 -4.49 0.72
C GLN A 185 4.79 -3.75 0.03
N ALA A 186 4.80 -3.85 -1.29
CA ALA A 186 5.78 -3.27 -2.18
C ALA A 186 5.08 -2.57 -3.34
N THR A 187 5.58 -1.40 -3.72
CA THR A 187 5.17 -0.70 -4.93
C THR A 187 6.34 -0.55 -5.89
N MET A 188 6.04 -0.66 -7.18
CA MET A 188 7.00 -0.46 -8.27
C MET A 188 6.29 0.14 -9.50
N TRP A 189 7.02 0.88 -10.32
CA TRP A 189 6.45 1.52 -11.51
C TRP A 189 6.00 0.53 -12.60
N GLU A 190 6.72 -0.59 -12.73
CA GLU A 190 6.41 -1.64 -13.70
C GLU A 190 7.10 -2.95 -13.31
N VAL A 191 6.57 -4.07 -13.82
CA VAL A 191 7.22 -5.38 -13.78
C VAL A 191 7.62 -5.76 -15.20
N ARG A 192 8.86 -6.20 -15.40
CA ARG A 192 9.37 -6.71 -16.66
C ARG A 192 9.39 -8.23 -16.63
N TRP A 193 9.11 -8.87 -17.76
CA TRP A 193 9.05 -10.34 -17.84
C TRP A 193 10.32 -11.04 -17.35
N LYS A 194 11.49 -10.44 -17.60
CA LYS A 194 12.79 -10.94 -17.11
C LYS A 194 12.90 -11.03 -15.58
N GLN A 195 12.06 -10.32 -14.84
CA GLN A 195 12.01 -10.37 -13.38
C GLN A 195 11.16 -11.54 -12.89
N VAL A 196 10.37 -12.20 -13.74
CA VAL A 196 9.51 -13.32 -13.34
C VAL A 196 10.36 -14.56 -13.14
N VAL A 197 10.35 -15.08 -11.91
CA VAL A 197 11.04 -16.31 -11.51
C VAL A 197 10.13 -17.52 -11.64
N SER A 198 8.88 -17.41 -11.19
CA SER A 198 7.92 -18.50 -11.25
C SER A 198 6.48 -17.99 -11.35
N ILE A 199 5.60 -18.87 -11.84
CA ILE A 199 4.18 -18.58 -12.05
C ILE A 199 3.36 -19.72 -11.49
N LYS A 200 2.43 -19.43 -10.58
CA LYS A 200 1.45 -20.40 -10.07
C LYS A 200 0.04 -19.99 -10.47
N HIS A 201 -0.61 -20.83 -11.25
CA HIS A 201 -2.02 -20.67 -11.62
C HIS A 201 -2.92 -21.16 -10.49
N PHE A 202 -4.03 -20.46 -10.25
CA PHE A 202 -5.03 -20.85 -9.26
C PHE A 202 -6.42 -20.35 -9.67
N ILE A 203 -7.45 -20.86 -8.99
CA ILE A 203 -8.81 -20.34 -9.04
C ILE A 203 -9.10 -19.77 -7.66
N ALA A 204 -9.50 -18.49 -7.60
CA ALA A 204 -9.83 -17.81 -6.37
C ALA A 204 -11.04 -18.49 -5.68
N LYS A 205 -10.96 -18.65 -4.35
CA LYS A 205 -11.92 -19.40 -3.54
C LYS A 205 -13.06 -18.57 -2.99
#